data_AF-A0A1L3ZT86-F1
#
_entry.id   AF-A0A1L3ZT86-F1
#
_cell.length_a   1.000
_cell.length_b   1.000
_cell.length_c   1.000
_cell.angle_alpha   90.00
_cell.angle_beta   90.00
_cell.angle_gamma   90.00
#
_symmetry.space_group_name_H-M   'P 1'
#
loop_
_entity.id
_entity.type
_entity.pdbx_description
1 polymer ?
#
loop_
_entity_poly.entity_id
_entity_poly.type
_entity_poly.pdbx_seq_one_letter_code
_entity_poly.pdbx_strand_id
1 'polypeptide(L)'
;MKIVKCLMAALLASVIASPCLFPAQAATYHAATAAEVRALLPKLADGDVVELGDAPMGVVRWGGLKAVTIRGGVFDQITLDKPQGPTFDGLRVLMPATAATPAYQRAVQLYGGHATIRNFEISATAYDAAQPRKGLGLMFDGRAGANGQITVENGVLHNLDQGLGWLEQPVGVTVRNVTVRDLSTDGIQFGGADNVLIENFTCGARVATYAGAHPDCIQIASTGGPVNNLTIRNVAIDGWMPTQGVFLVNNPTVRGRNWTISGVRMLGYFYRGLTIMNADDVKISDVVLTTPINAVHFSMLTLDNVDGAEIRDTIACSHARNNVTGLVESGRVTIPCRRPAAYVGVGAGGNGAALPDTSALDATIAVLKAEVDRQGQVITAVRAAVQ
;
A
#
# COMPACT_ATOMS: atom_id res chain seq x y z
N MET A 1 -25.21 87.68 26.42
CA MET A 1 -25.86 86.56 25.70
C MET A 1 -25.21 86.40 24.33
N LYS A 2 -24.40 85.35 24.11
CA LYS A 2 -24.08 84.79 22.77
C LYS A 2 -23.35 83.45 22.90
N ILE A 3 -24.10 82.39 22.59
CA ILE A 3 -23.81 81.19 21.77
C ILE A 3 -22.56 80.36 22.11
N VAL A 4 -22.83 79.19 22.69
CA VAL A 4 -21.97 78.00 22.78
C VAL A 4 -22.01 77.25 21.43
N LYS A 5 -20.85 76.90 20.85
CA LYS A 5 -20.76 75.99 19.69
C LYS A 5 -20.40 74.59 20.19
N CYS A 6 -21.35 73.67 20.07
CA CYS A 6 -21.18 72.23 20.31
C CYS A 6 -20.47 71.53 19.15
N LEU A 7 -19.58 70.61 19.52
CA LEU A 7 -18.97 69.57 18.70
C LEU A 7 -19.98 68.41 18.49
N MET A 8 -20.33 68.10 17.24
CA MET A 8 -21.03 66.89 16.79
C MET A 8 -20.79 66.82 15.26
N ALA A 9 -20.63 65.70 14.57
CA ALA A 9 -20.52 64.27 14.84
C ALA A 9 -20.05 63.68 13.50
N ALA A 10 -19.17 62.68 13.49
CA ALA A 10 -18.91 61.88 12.29
C ALA A 10 -18.41 60.49 12.72
N LEU A 11 -19.35 59.61 13.04
CA LEU A 11 -19.12 58.17 13.12
C LEU A 11 -20.03 57.54 12.05
N LEU A 12 -19.52 57.38 10.82
CA LEU A 12 -20.19 56.57 9.81
C LEU A 12 -19.74 55.12 10.02
N ALA A 13 -20.68 54.28 10.47
CA ALA A 13 -20.50 52.83 10.51
C ALA A 13 -20.61 52.27 9.09
N SER A 14 -19.47 51.92 8.49
CA SER A 14 -19.42 51.11 7.28
C SER A 14 -19.57 49.63 7.65
N VAL A 15 -20.82 49.16 7.70
CA VAL A 15 -21.11 47.72 7.71
C VAL A 15 -20.86 47.19 6.30
N ILE A 16 -19.65 46.68 6.07
CA ILE A 16 -19.32 45.89 4.88
C ILE A 16 -20.06 44.57 5.05
N ALA A 17 -21.17 44.40 4.34
CA ALA A 17 -21.81 43.11 4.18
C ALA A 17 -20.86 42.22 3.36
N SER A 18 -19.98 41.47 4.04
CA SER A 18 -19.27 40.36 3.41
C SER A 18 -20.32 39.38 2.91
N PRO A 19 -20.42 39.12 1.61
CA PRO A 19 -21.30 38.06 1.13
C PRO A 19 -20.78 36.77 1.76
N CYS A 20 -21.59 36.16 2.62
CA CYS A 20 -21.44 34.77 3.00
C CYS A 20 -21.56 33.97 1.70
N LEU A 21 -20.43 33.67 1.07
CA LEU A 21 -20.32 32.67 0.02
C LEU A 21 -20.65 31.33 0.68
N PHE A 22 -21.93 30.97 0.67
CA PHE A 22 -22.30 29.60 0.92
C PHE A 22 -21.64 28.76 -0.17
N PRO A 23 -20.87 27.71 0.19
CA PRO A 23 -20.32 26.83 -0.84
C PRO A 23 -21.48 26.32 -1.68
N ALA A 24 -21.34 26.44 -3.01
CA ALA A 24 -22.32 25.90 -3.92
C ALA A 24 -22.52 24.42 -3.57
N GLN A 25 -23.78 24.02 -3.37
CA GLN A 25 -24.10 22.64 -3.04
C GLN A 25 -23.69 21.75 -4.22
N ALA A 26 -22.87 20.74 -3.95
CA ALA A 26 -22.46 19.76 -4.94
C ALA A 26 -23.68 19.13 -5.60
N ALA A 27 -23.74 19.17 -6.93
CA ALA A 27 -24.81 18.53 -7.68
C ALA A 27 -24.58 17.02 -7.75
N THR A 28 -25.67 16.25 -7.81
CA THR A 28 -25.61 14.80 -8.05
C THR A 28 -26.25 14.49 -9.40
N TYR A 29 -25.54 13.74 -10.21
CA TYR A 29 -25.97 13.27 -11.52
C TYR A 29 -26.04 11.75 -11.53
N HIS A 30 -26.95 11.20 -12.33
CA HIS A 30 -27.05 9.76 -12.55
C HIS A 30 -26.63 9.44 -13.98
N ALA A 31 -25.86 8.36 -14.15
CA ALA A 31 -25.51 7.83 -15.46
C ALA A 31 -25.54 6.29 -15.41
N ALA A 32 -26.13 5.69 -16.43
CA ALA A 32 -26.22 4.24 -16.61
C ALA A 32 -25.25 3.72 -17.69
N THR A 33 -24.56 4.62 -18.42
CA THR A 33 -23.60 4.26 -19.47
C THR A 33 -22.36 5.16 -19.46
N ALA A 34 -21.25 4.63 -19.99
CA ALA A 34 -20.04 5.43 -20.18
C ALA A 34 -20.23 6.64 -21.12
N ALA A 35 -21.17 6.56 -22.07
CA ALA A 35 -21.52 7.66 -22.96
C ALA A 35 -22.20 8.81 -22.21
N GLU A 36 -23.10 8.51 -21.28
CA GLU A 36 -23.73 9.51 -20.42
C GLU A 36 -22.73 10.16 -19.49
N VAL A 37 -21.83 9.39 -18.85
CA VAL A 37 -20.74 9.96 -18.04
C VAL A 37 -19.91 10.92 -18.88
N ARG A 38 -19.50 10.51 -20.09
CA ARG A 38 -18.73 11.37 -21.01
C ARG A 38 -19.47 12.67 -21.35
N ALA A 39 -20.78 12.62 -21.55
CA ALA A 39 -21.60 13.80 -21.82
C ALA A 39 -21.76 14.72 -20.59
N LEU A 40 -21.65 14.17 -19.38
CA LEU A 40 -21.67 14.92 -18.12
C LEU A 40 -20.33 15.63 -17.84
N LEU A 41 -19.19 15.02 -18.18
CA LEU A 41 -17.86 15.53 -17.80
C LEU A 41 -17.65 17.05 -18.03
N PRO A 42 -18.05 17.65 -19.18
CA PRO A 42 -17.86 19.09 -19.40
C PRO A 42 -18.68 19.98 -18.46
N LYS A 43 -19.77 19.44 -17.88
CA LYS A 43 -20.73 20.17 -17.04
C LYS A 43 -20.42 20.06 -15.55
N LEU A 44 -19.64 19.05 -15.15
CA LEU A 44 -19.31 18.81 -13.75
C LEU A 44 -18.46 19.96 -13.19
N ALA A 45 -18.80 20.42 -12.00
CA ALA A 45 -18.00 21.29 -11.16
C ALA A 45 -17.23 20.46 -10.12
N ASP A 46 -16.22 21.06 -9.48
CA ASP A 46 -15.54 20.42 -8.37
C ASP A 46 -16.53 20.13 -7.23
N GLY A 47 -16.41 18.96 -6.62
CA GLY A 47 -17.31 18.47 -5.57
C GLY A 47 -18.55 17.72 -6.08
N ASP A 48 -18.90 17.84 -7.37
CA ASP A 48 -20.06 17.14 -7.93
C ASP A 48 -19.91 15.61 -7.84
N VAL A 49 -21.06 14.93 -7.81
CA VAL A 49 -21.15 13.47 -7.71
C VAL A 49 -21.81 12.89 -8.95
N VAL A 50 -21.22 11.82 -9.51
CA VAL A 50 -21.84 10.98 -10.53
C VAL A 50 -22.12 9.60 -9.95
N GLU A 51 -23.39 9.25 -9.82
CA GLU A 51 -23.88 7.97 -9.33
C GLU A 51 -24.05 6.99 -10.50
N LEU A 52 -23.28 5.89 -10.47
CA LEU A 52 -23.31 4.83 -11.48
C LEU A 52 -24.01 3.56 -10.99
N GLY A 53 -24.05 3.32 -9.68
CA GLY A 53 -24.53 2.05 -9.13
C GLY A 53 -23.72 0.86 -9.68
N ASP A 54 -24.39 -0.14 -10.26
CA ASP A 54 -23.74 -1.29 -10.90
C ASP A 54 -23.68 -1.19 -12.43
N ALA A 55 -23.78 0.03 -12.97
CA ALA A 55 -23.83 0.24 -14.40
C ALA A 55 -22.55 -0.27 -15.11
N PRO A 56 -22.67 -1.00 -16.24
CA PRO A 56 -21.54 -1.49 -17.01
C PRO A 56 -20.91 -0.35 -17.82
N MET A 57 -19.71 0.05 -17.43
CA MET A 57 -18.96 1.15 -18.05
C MET A 57 -18.00 0.67 -19.14
N GLY A 58 -17.61 -0.61 -19.13
CA GLY A 58 -16.63 -1.15 -20.06
C GLY A 58 -15.26 -0.47 -19.91
N VAL A 59 -14.57 -0.25 -21.03
CA VAL A 59 -13.29 0.47 -21.06
C VAL A 59 -13.52 1.98 -21.14
N VAL A 60 -12.96 2.73 -20.18
CA VAL A 60 -13.05 4.20 -20.15
C VAL A 60 -11.67 4.85 -20.14
N ARG A 61 -11.59 6.02 -20.79
CA ARG A 61 -10.43 6.91 -20.73
C ARG A 61 -10.88 8.36 -20.57
N TRP A 62 -10.40 9.03 -19.53
CA TRP A 62 -10.79 10.40 -19.20
C TRP A 62 -9.56 11.27 -18.94
N GLY A 63 -9.51 12.43 -19.59
CA GLY A 63 -8.43 13.40 -19.40
C GLY A 63 -8.87 14.60 -18.57
N GLY A 64 -8.00 15.07 -17.67
CA GLY A 64 -8.23 16.24 -16.84
C GLY A 64 -9.47 16.13 -15.96
N LEU A 65 -9.81 14.91 -15.52
CA LEU A 65 -11.00 14.69 -14.71
C LEU A 65 -10.90 15.52 -13.43
N LYS A 66 -11.88 16.42 -13.23
CA LYS A 66 -11.99 17.37 -12.12
C LYS A 66 -12.08 16.68 -10.76
N ALA A 67 -12.09 17.45 -9.67
CA ALA A 67 -12.25 16.96 -8.31
C ALA A 67 -13.72 16.55 -8.01
N VAL A 68 -14.24 15.59 -8.80
CA VAL A 68 -15.59 15.03 -8.70
C VAL A 68 -15.55 13.68 -7.99
N THR A 69 -16.69 13.24 -7.46
CA THR A 69 -16.85 11.87 -6.96
C THR A 69 -17.59 11.01 -7.99
N ILE A 70 -16.98 9.91 -8.40
CA ILE A 70 -17.65 8.85 -9.19
C ILE A 70 -18.00 7.71 -8.23
N ARG A 71 -19.29 7.44 -8.04
CA ARG A 71 -19.76 6.38 -7.13
C ARG A 71 -20.24 5.15 -7.89
N GLY A 72 -19.68 3.99 -7.56
CA GLY A 72 -20.00 2.72 -8.21
C GLY A 72 -19.38 2.55 -9.60
N GLY A 73 -20.01 1.69 -10.39
CA GLY A 73 -19.66 1.35 -11.77
C GLY A 73 -18.87 0.05 -11.87
N VAL A 74 -19.15 -0.71 -12.93
CA VAL A 74 -18.40 -1.91 -13.30
C VAL A 74 -17.62 -1.63 -14.57
N PHE A 75 -16.30 -1.61 -14.46
CA PHE A 75 -15.38 -1.26 -15.53
C PHE A 75 -14.61 -2.49 -16.00
N ASP A 76 -14.27 -2.52 -17.28
CA ASP A 76 -13.27 -3.47 -17.79
C ASP A 76 -11.86 -2.90 -17.59
N GLN A 77 -11.73 -1.57 -17.77
CA GLN A 77 -10.50 -0.82 -17.59
C GLN A 77 -10.79 0.68 -17.42
N ILE A 78 -9.98 1.35 -16.60
CA ILE A 78 -10.00 2.80 -16.41
C ILE A 78 -8.64 3.38 -16.78
N THR A 79 -8.60 4.41 -17.62
CA THR A 79 -7.41 5.24 -17.86
C THR A 79 -7.69 6.70 -17.52
N LEU A 80 -6.88 7.31 -16.68
CA LEU A 80 -6.95 8.71 -16.29
C LEU A 80 -5.72 9.47 -16.78
N ASP A 81 -5.91 10.46 -17.63
CA ASP A 81 -4.84 11.34 -18.09
C ASP A 81 -4.83 12.63 -17.27
N LYS A 82 -3.80 12.85 -16.45
CA LYS A 82 -3.65 14.05 -15.60
C LYS A 82 -4.91 14.39 -14.77
N PRO A 83 -5.46 13.44 -14.00
CA PRO A 83 -6.60 13.70 -13.12
C PRO A 83 -6.29 14.82 -12.10
N GLN A 84 -7.30 15.62 -11.80
CA GLN A 84 -7.24 16.80 -10.92
C GLN A 84 -7.87 16.53 -9.56
N GLY A 85 -7.67 15.32 -9.02
CA GLY A 85 -8.21 14.90 -7.73
C GLY A 85 -9.62 14.31 -7.73
N PRO A 86 -10.08 13.54 -8.73
CA PRO A 86 -11.33 12.80 -8.61
C PRO A 86 -11.24 11.77 -7.48
N THR A 87 -12.39 11.47 -6.90
CA THR A 87 -12.58 10.34 -5.98
C THR A 87 -13.42 9.27 -6.67
N PHE A 88 -12.92 8.05 -6.73
CA PHE A 88 -13.73 6.89 -7.07
C PHE A 88 -14.09 6.14 -5.80
N ASP A 89 -15.39 5.91 -5.58
CA ASP A 89 -15.92 5.30 -4.36
C ASP A 89 -16.86 4.15 -4.74
N GLY A 90 -16.55 2.91 -4.36
CA GLY A 90 -17.40 1.77 -4.69
C GLY A 90 -17.16 1.17 -6.08
N LEU A 91 -16.04 1.47 -6.74
CA LEU A 91 -15.78 0.99 -8.10
C LEU A 91 -15.47 -0.51 -8.13
N ARG A 92 -15.90 -1.19 -9.18
CA ARG A 92 -15.48 -2.56 -9.51
C ARG A 92 -14.78 -2.57 -10.87
N VAL A 93 -13.56 -3.11 -10.94
CA VAL A 93 -12.90 -3.40 -12.21
C VAL A 93 -12.76 -4.90 -12.37
N LEU A 94 -13.31 -5.41 -13.46
CA LEU A 94 -13.26 -6.83 -13.81
C LEU A 94 -12.59 -6.97 -15.17
N MET A 95 -11.28 -7.16 -15.17
CA MET A 95 -10.49 -7.27 -16.38
C MET A 95 -10.87 -8.53 -17.17
N PRO A 96 -11.26 -8.41 -18.44
CA PRO A 96 -11.66 -9.56 -19.25
C PRO A 96 -10.45 -10.42 -19.62
N ALA A 97 -10.65 -11.73 -19.65
CA ALA A 97 -9.70 -12.68 -20.20
C ALA A 97 -9.47 -12.41 -21.69
N THR A 98 -8.23 -12.18 -22.11
CA THR A 98 -7.90 -12.07 -23.54
C THR A 98 -7.50 -13.42 -24.13
N ALA A 99 -8.12 -13.77 -25.26
CA ALA A 99 -7.94 -15.04 -25.96
C ALA A 99 -6.58 -15.22 -26.68
N ALA A 100 -5.71 -14.20 -26.68
CA ALA A 100 -4.40 -14.24 -27.33
C ALA A 100 -3.34 -13.50 -26.49
N THR A 101 -2.18 -14.14 -26.31
CA THR A 101 -0.89 -13.63 -25.77
C THR A 101 -0.49 -12.22 -26.25
N PRO A 102 0.46 -11.45 -25.63
CA PRO A 102 0.97 -11.36 -24.26
C PRO A 102 0.79 -9.90 -23.72
N ALA A 103 -0.28 -9.20 -24.09
CA ALA A 103 -0.41 -7.78 -23.74
C ALA A 103 -0.64 -7.63 -22.23
N TYR A 104 0.34 -7.05 -21.54
CA TYR A 104 0.25 -6.71 -20.13
C TYR A 104 -0.84 -5.65 -19.93
N GLN A 105 -1.98 -6.07 -19.38
CA GLN A 105 -3.12 -5.18 -19.15
C GLN A 105 -3.01 -4.44 -17.82
N ARG A 106 -3.72 -3.32 -17.69
CA ARG A 106 -3.76 -2.49 -16.48
C ARG A 106 -5.22 -2.19 -16.17
N ALA A 107 -5.74 -2.63 -15.02
CA ALA A 107 -7.14 -2.43 -14.66
C ALA A 107 -7.45 -0.94 -14.49
N VAL A 108 -6.65 -0.26 -13.69
CA VAL A 108 -6.70 1.19 -13.50
C VAL A 108 -5.34 1.77 -13.81
N GLN A 109 -5.28 2.75 -14.71
CA GLN A 109 -4.06 3.43 -15.09
C GLN A 109 -4.19 4.94 -14.94
N LEU A 110 -3.21 5.56 -14.27
CA LEU A 110 -3.13 7.00 -14.07
C LEU A 110 -1.85 7.55 -14.69
N TYR A 111 -1.96 8.56 -15.53
CA TYR A 111 -0.84 9.28 -16.13
C TYR A 111 -0.68 10.64 -15.45
N GLY A 112 0.16 10.70 -14.40
CA GLY A 112 0.32 11.86 -13.52
C GLY A 112 -0.94 12.24 -12.74
N GLY A 113 -0.91 13.38 -12.06
CA GLY A 113 -2.08 13.98 -11.40
C GLY A 113 -2.45 13.32 -10.07
N HIS A 114 -3.58 13.74 -9.49
CA HIS A 114 -4.05 13.31 -8.18
C HIS A 114 -5.32 12.47 -8.32
N ALA A 115 -5.49 11.45 -7.49
CA ALA A 115 -6.73 10.71 -7.41
C ALA A 115 -6.87 9.98 -6.08
N THR A 116 -8.11 9.76 -5.66
CA THR A 116 -8.47 8.86 -4.57
C THR A 116 -9.29 7.71 -5.12
N ILE A 117 -8.91 6.47 -4.80
CA ILE A 117 -9.64 5.25 -5.13
C ILE A 117 -9.96 4.54 -3.82
N ARG A 118 -11.25 4.43 -3.49
CA ARG A 118 -11.72 3.85 -2.24
C ARG A 118 -12.89 2.89 -2.40
N ASN A 119 -13.04 1.96 -1.45
CA ASN A 119 -14.14 0.99 -1.41
C ASN A 119 -14.21 0.19 -2.72
N PHE A 120 -13.08 -0.36 -3.16
CA PHE A 120 -12.94 -0.93 -4.50
C PHE A 120 -12.73 -2.45 -4.49
N GLU A 121 -13.07 -3.07 -5.62
CA GLU A 121 -12.66 -4.43 -5.98
C GLU A 121 -12.06 -4.42 -7.39
N ILE A 122 -10.83 -4.91 -7.53
CA ILE A 122 -10.14 -5.01 -8.82
C ILE A 122 -9.68 -6.45 -9.03
N SER A 123 -10.11 -7.07 -10.12
CA SER A 123 -9.74 -8.44 -10.43
C SER A 123 -9.74 -8.76 -11.92
N ALA A 124 -9.26 -9.94 -12.29
CA ALA A 124 -9.41 -10.49 -13.63
C ALA A 124 -10.38 -11.68 -13.66
N THR A 125 -11.12 -11.84 -14.77
CA THR A 125 -12.14 -12.90 -14.94
C THR A 125 -11.56 -14.29 -15.10
N ALA A 126 -10.32 -14.42 -15.59
CA ALA A 126 -9.64 -15.69 -15.71
C ALA A 126 -8.17 -15.57 -15.32
N TYR A 127 -7.84 -16.13 -14.16
CA TYR A 127 -6.47 -16.46 -13.82
C TYR A 127 -6.07 -17.73 -14.56
N ASP A 128 -5.04 -17.63 -15.39
CA ASP A 128 -4.50 -18.76 -16.13
C ASP A 128 -3.14 -19.12 -15.54
N ALA A 129 -3.11 -20.20 -14.77
CA ALA A 129 -1.88 -20.70 -14.17
C ALA A 129 -0.81 -21.06 -15.22
N ALA A 130 -1.21 -21.35 -16.47
CA ALA A 130 -0.26 -21.60 -17.56
C ALA A 130 0.33 -20.31 -18.14
N GLN A 131 -0.33 -19.16 -17.95
CA GLN A 131 0.12 -17.84 -18.39
C GLN A 131 -0.15 -16.75 -17.34
N PRO A 132 0.63 -16.68 -16.27
CA PRO A 132 0.40 -15.79 -15.12
C PRO A 132 0.51 -14.28 -15.38
N ARG A 133 0.88 -13.84 -16.60
CA ARG A 133 1.23 -12.44 -16.94
C ARG A 133 0.03 -11.54 -17.32
N LYS A 134 -1.15 -11.72 -16.73
CA LYS A 134 -2.39 -11.18 -17.32
C LYS A 134 -2.78 -9.76 -16.88
N GLY A 135 -2.08 -9.16 -15.92
CA GLY A 135 -2.17 -7.71 -15.74
C GLY A 135 -1.96 -7.20 -14.33
N LEU A 136 -1.95 -5.88 -14.26
CA LEU A 136 -1.68 -5.09 -13.07
C LEU A 136 -2.97 -4.42 -12.62
N GLY A 137 -3.26 -4.49 -11.32
CA GLY A 137 -4.46 -3.90 -10.75
C GLY A 137 -4.51 -2.38 -10.88
N LEU A 138 -3.66 -1.67 -10.13
CA LEU A 138 -3.57 -0.21 -10.16
C LEU A 138 -2.17 0.27 -10.53
N MET A 139 -2.08 1.00 -11.64
CA MET A 139 -0.85 1.53 -12.17
C MET A 139 -0.83 3.05 -12.19
N PHE A 140 0.22 3.64 -11.63
CA PHE A 140 0.51 5.07 -11.79
C PHE A 140 1.78 5.29 -12.61
N ASP A 141 1.75 6.25 -13.50
CA ASP A 141 2.85 6.63 -14.38
C ASP A 141 3.17 8.12 -14.18
N GLY A 142 4.21 8.40 -13.38
CA GLY A 142 4.63 9.76 -13.01
C GLY A 142 5.35 10.53 -14.11
N ARG A 143 5.82 9.84 -15.16
CA ARG A 143 6.63 10.40 -16.26
C ARG A 143 5.90 11.48 -17.07
N ALA A 144 4.59 11.57 -16.94
CA ALA A 144 3.75 12.57 -17.61
C ALA A 144 3.76 13.98 -16.96
N GLY A 145 4.64 14.22 -15.98
CA GLY A 145 4.99 15.57 -15.52
C GLY A 145 4.18 16.11 -14.34
N ALA A 146 3.55 15.23 -13.55
CA ALA A 146 2.93 15.63 -12.29
C ALA A 146 3.08 14.50 -11.26
N ASN A 147 4.04 14.63 -10.35
CA ASN A 147 4.09 13.86 -9.12
C ASN A 147 2.87 14.24 -8.29
N GLY A 148 1.81 13.45 -8.37
CA GLY A 148 0.58 13.71 -7.67
C GLY A 148 0.34 12.73 -6.54
N GLN A 149 -0.41 13.20 -5.55
CA GLN A 149 -0.83 12.43 -4.39
C GLN A 149 -1.88 11.41 -4.83
N ILE A 150 -1.59 10.14 -4.55
CA ILE A 150 -2.48 9.03 -4.85
C ILE A 150 -2.88 8.38 -3.54
N THR A 151 -4.18 8.29 -3.30
CA THR A 151 -4.74 7.57 -2.16
C THR A 151 -5.48 6.34 -2.66
N VAL A 152 -5.12 5.18 -2.14
CA VAL A 152 -5.77 3.90 -2.40
C VAL A 152 -6.18 3.32 -1.05
N GLU A 153 -7.48 3.20 -0.81
CA GLU A 153 -7.96 2.78 0.51
C GLU A 153 -9.16 1.83 0.48
N ASN A 154 -9.29 1.00 1.52
CA ASN A 154 -10.44 0.14 1.75
C ASN A 154 -10.83 -0.68 0.52
N GLY A 155 -10.00 -1.66 0.12
CA GLY A 155 -10.29 -2.41 -1.09
C GLY A 155 -9.50 -3.68 -1.25
N VAL A 156 -9.84 -4.43 -2.29
CA VAL A 156 -9.22 -5.73 -2.60
C VAL A 156 -8.76 -5.77 -4.05
N LEU A 157 -7.53 -6.23 -4.27
CA LEU A 157 -7.03 -6.61 -5.59
C LEU A 157 -6.74 -8.11 -5.61
N HIS A 158 -7.26 -8.84 -6.59
CA HIS A 158 -7.05 -10.29 -6.65
C HIS A 158 -7.15 -10.90 -8.04
N ASN A 159 -6.59 -12.11 -8.21
CA ASN A 159 -6.52 -12.83 -9.48
C ASN A 159 -5.76 -12.04 -10.57
N LEU A 160 -4.64 -11.42 -10.19
CA LEU A 160 -3.85 -10.55 -11.07
C LEU A 160 -2.41 -11.06 -11.16
N ASP A 161 -1.62 -10.51 -12.08
CA ASP A 161 -0.17 -10.71 -12.05
C ASP A 161 0.40 -9.91 -10.86
N GLN A 162 0.14 -8.61 -10.86
CA GLN A 162 0.63 -7.64 -9.87
C GLN A 162 -0.52 -6.83 -9.27
N GLY A 163 -0.45 -6.52 -7.98
CA GLY A 163 -1.44 -5.70 -7.30
C GLY A 163 -1.35 -4.24 -7.71
N LEU A 164 -0.40 -3.52 -7.12
CA LEU A 164 -0.20 -2.09 -7.37
C LEU A 164 1.23 -1.82 -7.87
N GLY A 165 1.36 -0.94 -8.86
CA GLY A 165 2.65 -0.62 -9.48
C GLY A 165 2.80 0.85 -9.87
N TRP A 166 3.98 1.41 -9.66
CA TRP A 166 4.28 2.80 -9.99
C TRP A 166 5.52 2.90 -10.87
N LEU A 167 5.37 3.54 -12.03
CA LEU A 167 6.49 3.95 -12.87
C LEU A 167 6.99 5.31 -12.39
N GLU A 168 8.07 5.23 -11.61
CA GLU A 168 9.00 6.29 -11.20
C GLU A 168 8.45 7.38 -10.26
N GLN A 169 9.13 7.50 -9.10
CA GLN A 169 9.12 8.57 -8.10
C GLN A 169 7.76 9.16 -7.70
N PRO A 170 6.76 8.35 -7.31
CA PRO A 170 5.57 8.95 -6.74
C PRO A 170 5.88 9.75 -5.46
N VAL A 171 5.10 10.81 -5.26
CA VAL A 171 5.17 11.67 -4.09
C VAL A 171 3.81 11.70 -3.42
N GLY A 172 3.74 11.43 -2.11
CA GLY A 172 2.48 11.48 -1.37
C GLY A 172 1.55 10.32 -1.70
N VAL A 173 2.07 9.10 -1.64
CA VAL A 173 1.27 7.87 -1.82
C VAL A 173 0.74 7.43 -0.48
N THR A 174 -0.56 7.17 -0.41
CA THR A 174 -1.18 6.49 0.73
C THR A 174 -1.86 5.22 0.26
N VAL A 175 -1.46 4.08 0.81
CA VAL A 175 -2.14 2.79 0.67
C VAL A 175 -2.61 2.37 2.05
N ARG A 176 -3.93 2.29 2.27
CA ARG A 176 -4.49 1.98 3.59
C ARG A 176 -5.63 0.98 3.55
N ASN A 177 -5.64 -0.01 4.45
CA ASN A 177 -6.74 -1.00 4.54
C ASN A 177 -6.96 -1.70 3.18
N VAL A 178 -5.88 -2.09 2.51
CA VAL A 178 -5.91 -2.76 1.21
C VAL A 178 -5.43 -4.18 1.36
N THR A 179 -6.14 -5.10 0.71
CA THR A 179 -5.75 -6.50 0.60
C THR A 179 -5.36 -6.82 -0.84
N VAL A 180 -4.20 -7.42 -1.02
CA VAL A 180 -3.84 -8.11 -2.27
C VAL A 180 -3.81 -9.62 -2.02
N ARG A 181 -4.31 -10.43 -2.93
CA ARG A 181 -4.27 -11.89 -2.86
C ARG A 181 -4.33 -12.51 -4.23
N ASP A 182 -4.03 -13.79 -4.35
CA ASP A 182 -4.12 -14.51 -5.61
C ASP A 182 -3.32 -13.82 -6.74
N LEU A 183 -2.12 -13.36 -6.38
CA LEU A 183 -1.18 -12.70 -7.28
C LEU A 183 -0.08 -13.65 -7.76
N SER A 184 0.37 -13.45 -8.99
CA SER A 184 1.53 -14.16 -9.56
C SER A 184 2.88 -13.58 -9.14
N THR A 185 2.96 -12.24 -9.03
CA THR A 185 4.16 -11.43 -8.78
C THR A 185 3.90 -10.37 -7.71
N ASP A 186 4.25 -9.09 -7.87
CA ASP A 186 4.38 -8.23 -6.69
C ASP A 186 3.04 -7.74 -6.14
N GLY A 187 2.94 -7.62 -4.81
CA GLY A 187 1.79 -6.97 -4.18
C GLY A 187 1.79 -5.47 -4.42
N ILE A 188 2.91 -4.84 -4.05
CA ILE A 188 3.20 -3.43 -4.25
C ILE A 188 4.60 -3.32 -4.86
N GLN A 189 4.76 -2.57 -5.95
CA GLN A 189 6.08 -2.33 -6.57
C GLN A 189 6.28 -0.88 -7.03
N PHE A 190 7.25 -0.16 -6.44
CA PHE A 190 7.62 1.21 -6.87
C PHE A 190 9.11 1.33 -7.19
N GLY A 191 9.44 2.30 -8.04
CA GLY A 191 10.80 2.79 -8.27
C GLY A 191 10.96 4.24 -7.81
N GLY A 192 11.80 4.51 -6.81
CA GLY A 192 11.97 5.81 -6.15
C GLY A 192 10.67 6.27 -5.48
N ALA A 193 10.73 6.99 -4.37
CA ALA A 193 9.50 7.54 -3.79
C ALA A 193 9.79 8.62 -2.76
N ASP A 194 8.82 9.48 -2.52
CA ASP A 194 8.86 10.39 -1.37
C ASP A 194 7.49 10.47 -0.69
N ASN A 195 7.49 10.54 0.63
CA ASN A 195 6.28 10.64 1.45
C ASN A 195 5.27 9.51 1.12
N VAL A 196 5.64 8.28 1.48
CA VAL A 196 4.83 7.08 1.25
C VAL A 196 4.33 6.54 2.57
N LEU A 197 3.03 6.27 2.65
CA LEU A 197 2.39 5.54 3.73
C LEU A 197 1.76 4.26 3.21
N ILE A 198 2.18 3.13 3.75
CA ILE A 198 1.51 1.82 3.60
C ILE A 198 1.06 1.40 4.99
N GLU A 199 -0.25 1.28 5.19
CA GLU A 199 -0.85 1.03 6.51
C GLU A 199 -1.96 -0.01 6.43
N ASN A 200 -2.03 -0.92 7.41
CA ASN A 200 -3.09 -1.94 7.48
C ASN A 200 -3.23 -2.70 6.15
N PHE A 201 -2.08 -3.08 5.58
CA PHE A 201 -1.99 -3.75 4.29
C PHE A 201 -1.89 -5.25 4.48
N THR A 202 -2.69 -6.01 3.75
CA THR A 202 -2.65 -7.47 3.79
C THR A 202 -2.22 -8.02 2.45
N CYS A 203 -1.33 -8.99 2.51
CA CYS A 203 -0.75 -9.65 1.37
C CYS A 203 -0.98 -11.14 1.52
N GLY A 204 -2.10 -11.59 0.96
CA GLY A 204 -2.60 -12.95 1.09
C GLY A 204 -1.85 -13.96 0.24
N ALA A 205 -2.29 -15.22 0.37
CA ALA A 205 -1.74 -16.35 -0.36
C ALA A 205 -1.69 -16.10 -1.88
N ARG A 206 -0.67 -16.68 -2.50
CA ARG A 206 -0.43 -16.62 -3.94
C ARG A 206 -0.98 -17.89 -4.59
N VAL A 207 -1.35 -17.79 -5.86
CA VAL A 207 -1.97 -18.91 -6.61
C VAL A 207 -0.96 -19.72 -7.44
N ALA A 208 -0.08 -19.06 -8.21
CA ALA A 208 1.04 -19.69 -8.91
C ALA A 208 2.04 -18.60 -9.32
N THR A 209 3.33 -18.89 -9.28
CA THR A 209 4.36 -17.99 -9.84
C THR A 209 5.09 -18.69 -10.99
N TYR A 210 5.68 -17.94 -11.93
CA TYR A 210 6.39 -18.53 -13.06
C TYR A 210 7.88 -18.70 -12.75
N ALA A 211 8.57 -19.61 -13.47
CA ALA A 211 10.00 -19.81 -13.28
C ALA A 211 10.79 -18.50 -13.49
N GLY A 212 11.66 -18.16 -12.53
CA GLY A 212 12.43 -16.91 -12.53
C GLY A 212 11.66 -15.68 -12.06
N ALA A 213 10.35 -15.81 -11.78
CA ALA A 213 9.63 -14.78 -11.04
C ALA A 213 10.21 -14.65 -9.63
N HIS A 214 10.15 -13.43 -9.13
CA HIS A 214 10.63 -13.10 -7.80
C HIS A 214 9.53 -12.34 -7.07
N PRO A 215 8.52 -13.07 -6.55
CA PRO A 215 7.32 -12.43 -6.03
C PRO A 215 7.61 -11.75 -4.69
N ASP A 216 7.55 -10.43 -4.67
CA ASP A 216 7.70 -9.60 -3.48
C ASP A 216 6.32 -9.14 -2.99
N CYS A 217 6.07 -9.16 -1.69
CA CYS A 217 4.83 -8.59 -1.19
C CYS A 217 4.85 -7.06 -1.31
N ILE A 218 5.94 -6.44 -0.85
CA ILE A 218 6.23 -5.03 -1.07
C ILE A 218 7.66 -4.93 -1.58
N GLN A 219 7.83 -4.44 -2.80
CA GLN A 219 9.13 -4.09 -3.37
C GLN A 219 9.21 -2.59 -3.63
N ILE A 220 10.20 -1.94 -3.03
CA ILE A 220 10.49 -0.53 -3.34
C ILE A 220 11.97 -0.45 -3.70
N ALA A 221 12.24 -0.19 -4.97
CA ALA A 221 13.59 -0.04 -5.48
C ALA A 221 13.91 1.46 -5.70
N SER A 222 15.17 1.88 -5.76
CA SER A 222 15.51 3.27 -6.12
C SER A 222 15.56 3.55 -7.63
N THR A 223 14.93 2.71 -8.45
CA THR A 223 14.87 2.94 -9.90
C THR A 223 14.17 4.28 -10.14
N GLY A 224 14.85 5.24 -10.74
CA GLY A 224 14.34 6.60 -10.90
C GLY A 224 14.79 7.58 -9.82
N GLY A 225 15.18 7.17 -8.61
CA GLY A 225 15.76 8.02 -7.56
C GLY A 225 15.62 7.46 -6.13
N PRO A 226 16.05 8.19 -5.08
CA PRO A 226 15.99 7.69 -3.70
C PRO A 226 14.55 7.46 -3.23
N VAL A 227 14.42 6.64 -2.19
CA VAL A 227 13.16 6.47 -1.45
C VAL A 227 13.30 7.20 -0.11
N ASN A 228 12.49 8.24 0.12
CA ASN A 228 12.53 9.06 1.33
C ASN A 228 11.18 9.07 2.03
N ASN A 229 11.19 9.28 3.35
CA ASN A 229 9.97 9.47 4.15
C ASN A 229 8.95 8.33 3.95
N LEU A 230 9.42 7.10 4.13
CA LEU A 230 8.63 5.88 3.96
C LEU A 230 8.11 5.41 5.32
N THR A 231 6.81 5.22 5.43
CA THR A 231 6.18 4.55 6.57
C THR A 231 5.45 3.29 6.11
N ILE A 232 5.84 2.15 6.68
CA ILE A 232 5.14 0.87 6.52
C ILE A 232 4.68 0.44 7.91
N ARG A 233 3.37 0.31 8.13
CA ARG A 233 2.85 -0.14 9.43
C ARG A 233 1.67 -1.09 9.36
N ASN A 234 1.60 -2.01 10.32
CA ASN A 234 0.51 -2.99 10.44
C ASN A 234 0.31 -3.80 9.15
N VAL A 235 1.39 -4.44 8.68
CA VAL A 235 1.36 -5.24 7.46
C VAL A 235 1.31 -6.72 7.81
N ALA A 236 0.35 -7.45 7.25
CA ALA A 236 0.25 -8.90 7.38
C ALA A 236 0.60 -9.56 6.03
N ILE A 237 1.54 -10.51 6.05
CA ILE A 237 2.01 -11.22 4.86
C ILE A 237 1.87 -12.72 5.08
N ASP A 238 1.15 -13.35 4.16
CA ASP A 238 0.89 -14.77 4.16
C ASP A 238 1.66 -15.49 3.03
N GLY A 239 2.76 -16.13 3.40
CA GLY A 239 3.74 -16.71 2.49
C GLY A 239 3.57 -18.20 2.23
N TRP A 240 2.38 -18.71 1.92
CA TRP A 240 2.20 -20.16 1.66
C TRP A 240 2.98 -20.69 0.44
N MET A 241 3.44 -19.80 -0.44
CA MET A 241 4.39 -20.09 -1.50
C MET A 241 5.66 -19.24 -1.34
N PRO A 242 6.81 -19.69 -1.86
CA PRO A 242 8.06 -18.95 -1.77
C PRO A 242 7.91 -17.50 -2.25
N THR A 243 7.96 -16.58 -1.28
CA THR A 243 7.69 -15.15 -1.45
C THR A 243 8.78 -14.35 -0.74
N GLN A 244 9.04 -13.12 -1.16
CA GLN A 244 9.77 -12.16 -0.35
C GLN A 244 8.80 -11.21 0.34
N GLY A 245 9.06 -10.89 1.61
CA GLY A 245 8.18 -10.02 2.37
C GLY A 245 8.28 -8.57 1.91
N VAL A 246 9.10 -7.81 2.62
CA VAL A 246 9.31 -6.39 2.36
C VAL A 246 10.74 -6.22 1.88
N PHE A 247 10.90 -5.79 0.63
CA PHE A 247 12.18 -5.64 -0.05
C PHE A 247 12.40 -4.19 -0.43
N LEU A 248 13.22 -3.49 0.36
CA LEU A 248 13.54 -2.07 0.19
C LEU A 248 15.00 -1.96 -0.24
N VAL A 249 15.23 -1.68 -1.53
CA VAL A 249 16.58 -1.69 -2.09
C VAL A 249 16.85 -0.43 -2.87
N ASN A 250 17.73 0.41 -2.33
CA ASN A 250 18.28 1.49 -3.14
C ASN A 250 19.55 1.06 -3.88
N ASN A 251 19.88 1.81 -4.93
CA ASN A 251 21.14 1.73 -5.66
C ASN A 251 22.28 2.06 -4.68
N PRO A 252 23.42 1.36 -4.73
CA PRO A 252 24.57 1.63 -3.85
C PRO A 252 25.02 3.10 -3.78
N THR A 253 24.78 3.89 -4.82
CA THR A 253 25.16 5.32 -4.88
C THR A 253 24.08 6.29 -4.43
N VAL A 254 22.86 5.82 -4.20
CA VAL A 254 21.69 6.65 -3.85
C VAL A 254 21.04 6.05 -2.61
N ARG A 255 21.19 6.72 -1.45
CA ARG A 255 20.65 6.22 -0.19
C ARG A 255 19.24 6.76 0.06
N GLY A 256 18.34 5.89 0.50
CA GLY A 256 17.03 6.31 1.01
C GLY A 256 17.13 6.78 2.44
N ARG A 257 16.18 7.59 2.91
CA ARG A 257 16.24 8.19 4.26
C ARG A 257 14.90 8.24 4.98
N ASN A 258 14.97 8.23 6.31
CA ASN A 258 13.82 8.43 7.20
C ASN A 258 12.73 7.38 6.94
N TRP A 259 13.04 6.12 7.25
CA TRP A 259 12.10 5.01 7.07
C TRP A 259 11.59 4.55 8.42
N THR A 260 10.28 4.36 8.54
CA THR A 260 9.64 3.78 9.71
C THR A 260 8.88 2.53 9.32
N ILE A 261 9.27 1.39 9.87
CA ILE A 261 8.68 0.08 9.60
C ILE A 261 8.22 -0.50 10.92
N SER A 262 6.92 -0.77 11.04
CA SER A 262 6.37 -1.28 12.30
C SER A 262 5.20 -2.22 12.14
N GLY A 263 4.91 -3.05 13.14
CA GLY A 263 3.73 -3.91 13.10
C GLY A 263 3.70 -4.91 11.93
N VAL A 264 4.86 -5.25 11.35
CA VAL A 264 4.93 -6.21 10.23
C VAL A 264 4.84 -7.63 10.80
N ARG A 265 3.99 -8.46 10.22
CA ARG A 265 3.78 -9.88 10.58
C ARG A 265 3.93 -10.74 9.35
N MET A 266 4.83 -11.70 9.42
CA MET A 266 5.09 -12.65 8.34
C MET A 266 4.94 -14.09 8.85
N LEU A 267 4.08 -14.84 8.17
CA LEU A 267 3.85 -16.26 8.40
C LEU A 267 3.99 -17.01 7.08
N GLY A 268 4.73 -18.13 7.06
CA GLY A 268 4.87 -18.98 5.87
C GLY A 268 6.30 -19.15 5.36
N TYR A 269 6.42 -19.58 4.11
CA TYR A 269 7.64 -19.89 3.37
C TYR A 269 8.17 -18.67 2.63
N PHE A 270 9.30 -18.13 3.10
CA PHE A 270 9.88 -16.92 2.49
C PHE A 270 11.29 -17.14 1.95
N TYR A 271 11.64 -16.53 0.82
CA TYR A 271 13.06 -16.44 0.43
C TYR A 271 13.80 -15.45 1.34
N ARG A 272 13.13 -14.33 1.65
CA ARG A 272 13.59 -13.24 2.53
C ARG A 272 12.41 -12.64 3.27
N GLY A 273 12.65 -12.19 4.51
CA GLY A 273 11.63 -11.52 5.32
C GLY A 273 11.56 -10.01 5.01
N LEU A 274 12.17 -9.20 5.89
CA LEU A 274 12.41 -7.78 5.71
C LEU A 274 13.86 -7.56 5.27
N THR A 275 14.04 -7.02 4.07
CA THR A 275 15.36 -6.64 3.53
C THR A 275 15.41 -5.14 3.31
N ILE A 276 16.46 -4.51 3.84
CA ILE A 276 16.72 -3.06 3.75
C ILE A 276 18.15 -2.89 3.27
N MET A 277 18.31 -2.21 2.14
CA MET A 277 19.60 -1.97 1.52
C MET A 277 19.80 -0.49 1.19
N ASN A 278 20.98 0.05 1.50
CA ASN A 278 21.41 1.40 1.15
C ASN A 278 20.48 2.48 1.71
N ALA A 279 20.38 2.61 3.04
CA ALA A 279 19.47 3.55 3.70
C ALA A 279 20.07 4.20 4.96
N ASP A 280 19.64 5.43 5.25
CA ASP A 280 19.93 6.16 6.49
C ASP A 280 18.65 6.30 7.34
N ASP A 281 18.81 6.34 8.67
CA ASP A 281 17.75 6.65 9.62
C ASP A 281 16.53 5.72 9.49
N VAL A 282 16.77 4.42 9.68
CA VAL A 282 15.76 3.37 9.56
C VAL A 282 15.27 2.93 10.94
N LYS A 283 14.00 3.10 11.22
CA LYS A 283 13.36 2.68 12.48
C LYS A 283 12.50 1.45 12.25
N ILE A 284 12.81 0.35 12.95
CA ILE A 284 12.10 -0.93 12.87
C ILE A 284 11.55 -1.25 14.26
N SER A 285 10.23 -1.45 14.38
CA SER A 285 9.62 -1.73 15.69
C SER A 285 8.44 -2.68 15.66
N ASP A 286 8.31 -3.56 16.67
CA ASP A 286 7.20 -4.52 16.75
C ASP A 286 7.02 -5.29 15.44
N VAL A 287 8.06 -5.99 15.00
CA VAL A 287 8.07 -6.77 13.75
C VAL A 287 8.24 -8.25 14.07
N VAL A 288 7.52 -9.14 13.38
CA VAL A 288 7.60 -10.60 13.57
C VAL A 288 7.82 -11.28 12.23
N LEU A 289 9.03 -11.83 12.04
CA LEU A 289 9.53 -12.44 10.82
C LEU A 289 9.83 -13.90 11.10
N THR A 290 8.85 -14.76 10.84
CA THR A 290 8.93 -16.18 11.17
C THR A 290 8.69 -17.03 9.94
N THR A 291 9.29 -18.22 9.93
CA THR A 291 9.17 -19.15 8.82
C THR A 291 9.41 -20.59 9.31
N PRO A 292 8.79 -21.62 8.69
CA PRO A 292 9.02 -23.01 9.07
C PRO A 292 10.50 -23.43 8.89
N ILE A 293 11.06 -24.19 9.84
CA ILE A 293 12.48 -24.61 9.88
C ILE A 293 12.98 -25.28 8.58
N ASN A 294 12.10 -25.88 7.78
CA ASN A 294 12.49 -26.67 6.61
C ASN A 294 12.49 -25.90 5.29
N ALA A 295 12.28 -24.58 5.33
CA ALA A 295 12.28 -23.77 4.13
C ALA A 295 13.68 -23.19 3.86
N VAL A 296 14.02 -23.08 2.58
CA VAL A 296 15.33 -22.55 2.14
C VAL A 296 15.29 -21.04 2.32
N HIS A 297 15.91 -20.54 3.38
CA HIS A 297 15.97 -19.11 3.67
C HIS A 297 17.36 -18.55 3.45
N PHE A 298 17.42 -17.34 2.89
CA PHE A 298 18.65 -16.57 2.89
C PHE A 298 18.80 -15.79 4.20
N SER A 299 17.79 -15.02 4.61
CA SER A 299 17.73 -14.25 5.86
C SER A 299 16.33 -13.66 6.09
N MET A 300 15.83 -13.66 7.32
CA MET A 300 14.52 -13.05 7.63
C MET A 300 14.63 -11.56 7.91
N LEU A 301 15.70 -11.07 8.53
CA LEU A 301 16.01 -9.65 8.63
C LEU A 301 17.37 -9.37 7.99
N THR A 302 17.39 -8.62 6.89
CA THR A 302 18.63 -8.21 6.23
C THR A 302 18.78 -6.69 6.29
N LEU A 303 19.91 -6.25 6.85
CA LEU A 303 20.38 -4.87 6.77
C LEU A 303 21.70 -4.85 6.00
N ASP A 304 21.74 -4.15 4.87
CA ASP A 304 22.95 -4.04 4.04
C ASP A 304 23.25 -2.57 3.71
N ASN A 305 24.44 -2.10 4.09
CA ASN A 305 24.85 -0.71 3.90
C ASN A 305 23.87 0.30 4.54
N VAL A 306 23.55 0.12 5.82
CA VAL A 306 22.57 0.94 6.56
C VAL A 306 23.27 1.76 7.65
N ASP A 307 22.96 3.05 7.75
CA ASP A 307 23.48 3.94 8.80
C ASP A 307 22.36 4.48 9.69
N GLY A 308 22.60 4.57 11.00
CA GLY A 308 21.64 5.13 11.96
C GLY A 308 20.35 4.32 12.12
N ALA A 309 20.41 2.99 12.02
CA ALA A 309 19.24 2.15 12.23
C ALA A 309 18.87 2.02 13.73
N GLU A 310 17.57 2.05 14.04
CA GLU A 310 17.01 1.73 15.35
C GLU A 310 16.11 0.49 15.23
N ILE A 311 16.45 -0.59 15.93
CA ILE A 311 15.63 -1.81 15.98
C ILE A 311 15.08 -2.01 17.39
N ARG A 312 13.76 -2.15 17.49
CA ARG A 312 13.05 -2.37 18.76
C ARG A 312 12.04 -3.49 18.67
N ASP A 313 11.91 -4.30 19.72
CA ASP A 313 10.83 -5.28 19.89
C ASP A 313 10.54 -6.13 18.63
N THR A 314 11.61 -6.55 17.94
CA THR A 314 11.57 -7.24 16.65
C THR A 314 11.99 -8.69 16.82
N ILE A 315 11.17 -9.61 16.34
CA ILE A 315 11.42 -11.04 16.35
C ILE A 315 11.75 -11.46 14.93
N ALA A 316 13.02 -11.80 14.67
CA ALA A 316 13.43 -12.44 13.42
C ALA A 316 14.13 -13.76 13.72
N CYS A 317 13.82 -14.80 12.96
CA CYS A 317 14.40 -16.12 13.19
C CYS A 317 15.80 -16.29 12.56
N SER A 318 16.18 -15.41 11.64
CA SER A 318 17.55 -15.26 11.13
C SER A 318 17.80 -13.80 10.73
N HIS A 319 19.05 -13.35 10.85
CA HIS A 319 19.44 -12.01 10.45
C HIS A 319 20.79 -11.99 9.73
N ALA A 320 20.95 -11.04 8.81
CA ALA A 320 22.21 -10.71 8.16
C ALA A 320 22.45 -9.20 8.24
N ARG A 321 23.67 -8.82 8.60
CA ARG A 321 24.11 -7.42 8.68
C ARG A 321 25.41 -7.26 7.91
N ASN A 322 25.43 -6.34 6.96
CA ASN A 322 26.61 -6.02 6.19
C ASN A 322 26.77 -4.50 6.13
N ASN A 323 27.96 -3.98 6.45
CA ASN A 323 28.23 -2.54 6.49
C ASN A 323 27.17 -1.70 7.23
N VAL A 324 26.81 -2.12 8.45
CA VAL A 324 25.83 -1.40 9.29
C VAL A 324 26.54 -0.55 10.33
N THR A 325 26.26 0.75 10.34
CA THR A 325 26.83 1.73 11.29
C THR A 325 25.73 2.43 12.08
N GLY A 326 26.06 2.96 13.27
CA GLY A 326 25.10 3.69 14.11
C GLY A 326 23.90 2.87 14.60
N LEU A 327 23.97 1.54 14.57
CA LEU A 327 22.87 0.66 14.96
C LEU A 327 22.58 0.74 16.47
N VAL A 328 21.34 1.07 16.81
CA VAL A 328 20.81 1.01 18.17
C VAL A 328 19.78 -0.11 18.26
N GLU A 329 19.97 -1.04 19.19
CA GLU A 329 19.05 -2.15 19.41
C GLU A 329 18.51 -2.14 20.83
N SER A 330 17.20 -2.30 20.97
CA SER A 330 16.54 -2.36 22.27
C SER A 330 15.36 -3.33 22.28
N GLY A 331 15.00 -3.85 23.45
CA GLY A 331 13.96 -4.87 23.56
C GLY A 331 14.40 -6.21 22.96
N ARG A 332 13.45 -7.02 22.52
CA ARG A 332 13.71 -8.36 21.97
C ARG A 332 14.13 -8.27 20.51
N VAL A 333 15.18 -9.01 20.13
CA VAL A 333 15.76 -8.93 18.78
C VAL A 333 15.80 -10.29 18.06
N THR A 334 15.75 -11.43 18.76
CA THR A 334 15.92 -12.74 18.11
C THR A 334 15.24 -13.89 18.88
N ILE A 335 14.61 -14.84 18.17
CA ILE A 335 14.30 -16.18 18.67
C ILE A 335 14.93 -17.19 17.71
N PRO A 336 15.50 -18.31 18.17
CA PRO A 336 15.83 -19.43 17.29
C PRO A 336 14.61 -19.86 16.46
N CYS A 337 14.80 -20.15 15.17
CA CYS A 337 13.73 -20.72 14.33
C CYS A 337 13.08 -21.90 15.07
N ARG A 338 11.78 -21.83 15.38
CA ARG A 338 11.01 -22.98 15.87
C ARG A 338 10.19 -23.56 14.73
N ARG A 339 10.03 -24.89 14.73
CA ARG A 339 8.96 -25.54 13.96
C ARG A 339 7.67 -24.93 14.51
N PRO A 340 6.84 -24.27 13.69
CA PRO A 340 5.51 -23.91 14.14
C PRO A 340 4.86 -25.18 14.72
N ALA A 341 4.25 -25.09 15.90
CA ALA A 341 3.27 -26.11 16.29
C ALA A 341 2.27 -26.17 15.14
N ALA A 342 2.08 -27.37 14.57
CA ALA A 342 1.41 -27.60 13.30
C ALA A 342 0.30 -26.57 13.02
N TYR A 343 0.61 -25.55 12.21
CA TYR A 343 -0.42 -24.66 11.70
C TYR A 343 -1.17 -25.48 10.67
N VAL A 344 -2.36 -25.96 11.04
CA VAL A 344 -3.27 -26.64 10.13
C VAL A 344 -3.84 -25.54 9.23
N GLY A 345 -3.21 -25.36 8.07
CA GLY A 345 -3.70 -24.41 7.07
C GLY A 345 -5.15 -24.71 6.74
N VAL A 346 -5.99 -23.67 6.73
CA VAL A 346 -7.29 -23.73 6.07
C VAL A 346 -6.99 -24.06 4.61
N GLY A 347 -7.42 -25.24 4.18
CA GLY A 347 -6.98 -25.85 2.94
C GLY A 347 -7.18 -24.96 1.71
N ALA A 348 -6.31 -25.14 0.72
CA ALA A 348 -6.54 -24.68 -0.65
C ALA A 348 -7.91 -25.17 -1.12
N GLY A 349 -8.90 -24.29 -1.11
CA GLY A 349 -10.28 -24.69 -1.38
C GLY A 349 -11.22 -23.50 -1.45
N GLY A 350 -11.36 -22.94 -2.66
CA GLY A 350 -12.51 -22.13 -3.05
C GLY A 350 -12.18 -20.66 -3.34
N ASN A 351 -12.49 -20.23 -4.56
CA ASN A 351 -12.48 -18.85 -5.07
C ASN A 351 -13.52 -17.96 -4.36
N GLY A 352 -13.52 -17.94 -3.03
CA GLY A 352 -14.51 -17.24 -2.21
C GLY A 352 -14.35 -17.45 -0.70
N ALA A 353 -13.26 -18.05 -0.23
CA ALA A 353 -13.01 -18.13 1.21
C ALA A 353 -12.73 -16.72 1.75
N ALA A 354 -13.47 -16.33 2.80
CA ALA A 354 -13.13 -15.19 3.62
C ALA A 354 -11.67 -15.33 4.12
N LEU A 355 -11.01 -14.18 4.36
CA LEU A 355 -9.65 -14.13 4.89
C LEU A 355 -9.46 -15.16 6.03
N PRO A 356 -8.30 -15.83 6.13
CA PRO A 356 -7.98 -16.57 7.33
C PRO A 356 -8.11 -15.60 8.51
N ASP A 357 -8.91 -16.02 9.50
CA ASP A 357 -9.08 -15.32 10.77
C ASP A 357 -7.70 -14.95 11.34
N THR A 358 -7.42 -13.64 11.44
CA THR A 358 -6.15 -13.17 12.01
C THR A 358 -6.03 -13.57 13.48
N SER A 359 -7.11 -14.00 14.15
CA SER A 359 -7.05 -14.49 15.53
C SER A 359 -6.11 -15.69 15.68
N ALA A 360 -6.02 -16.58 14.68
CA ALA A 360 -5.09 -17.72 14.71
C ALA A 360 -3.63 -17.26 14.55
N LEU A 361 -3.41 -16.23 13.72
CA LEU A 361 -2.12 -15.57 13.56
C LEU A 361 -1.72 -14.82 14.83
N ASP A 362 -2.64 -14.05 15.41
CA ASP A 362 -2.47 -13.29 16.65
C ASP A 362 -2.22 -14.23 17.83
N ALA A 363 -2.91 -15.37 17.90
CA ALA A 363 -2.66 -16.41 18.91
C ALA A 363 -1.26 -17.04 18.75
N THR A 364 -0.85 -17.34 17.51
CA THR A 364 0.50 -17.85 17.23
C THR A 364 1.58 -16.83 17.61
N ILE A 365 1.35 -15.56 17.25
CA ILE A 365 2.24 -14.43 17.62
C ILE A 365 2.27 -14.27 19.13
N ALA A 366 1.14 -14.37 19.84
CA ALA A 366 1.07 -14.27 21.29
C ALA A 366 1.87 -15.39 21.96
N VAL A 367 1.76 -16.63 21.47
CA VAL A 367 2.56 -17.77 21.94
C VAL A 367 4.05 -17.54 21.70
N LEU A 368 4.42 -17.05 20.51
CA LEU A 368 5.81 -16.73 20.20
C LEU A 368 6.34 -15.60 21.09
N LYS A 369 5.57 -14.51 21.26
CA LYS A 369 5.90 -13.37 22.14
C LYS A 369 6.13 -13.86 23.58
N ALA A 370 5.22 -14.67 24.11
CA ALA A 370 5.30 -15.26 25.45
C ALA A 370 6.51 -16.19 25.62
N GLU A 371 6.87 -16.97 24.59
CA GLU A 371 8.09 -17.79 24.64
C GLU A 371 9.37 -16.92 24.66
N VAL A 372 9.38 -15.78 23.97
CA VAL A 372 10.51 -14.82 24.08
C VAL A 372 10.55 -14.16 25.45
N ASP A 373 9.38 -13.83 26.03
CA ASP A 373 9.28 -13.32 27.42
C ASP A 373 10.00 -14.27 28.36
N ARG A 374 9.65 -15.54 28.27
CA ARG A 374 10.21 -16.61 29.10
C ARG A 374 11.73 -16.73 28.92
N GLN A 375 12.23 -16.71 27.68
CA GLN A 375 13.68 -16.79 27.42
C GLN A 375 14.44 -15.56 27.93
N GLY A 376 13.88 -14.36 27.75
CA GLY A 376 14.47 -13.12 28.26
C GLY A 376 14.58 -13.11 29.79
N GLN A 377 13.54 -13.58 30.49
CA GLN A 377 13.56 -13.72 31.96
C GLN A 377 14.65 -14.70 32.42
N VAL A 378 14.83 -15.83 31.73
CA VAL A 378 15.88 -16.81 32.04
C VAL A 378 17.28 -16.21 31.86
N ILE A 379 17.52 -15.46 30.78
CA ILE A 379 18.83 -14.81 30.53
C ILE A 379 19.14 -13.78 31.63
N THR A 380 18.15 -12.96 32.02
CA THR A 380 18.31 -11.99 33.12
C THR A 380 18.60 -12.69 34.45
N ALA A 381 17.89 -13.77 34.77
CA ALA A 381 18.12 -14.55 35.98
C ALA A 381 19.52 -15.20 36.01
N VAL A 382 20.00 -15.73 34.88
CA VAL A 382 21.35 -16.29 34.76
C VAL A 382 22.42 -15.22 34.94
N ARG A 383 22.25 -14.01 34.37
CA ARG A 383 23.19 -12.89 34.57
C ARG A 383 23.25 -12.45 36.03
N ALA A 384 22.11 -12.39 36.71
CA ALA A 384 22.05 -12.05 38.13
C ALA A 384 22.67 -13.12 39.04
N ALA A 385 22.68 -14.39 38.61
CA ALA A 385 23.31 -15.48 39.36
C ALA A 385 24.82 -15.62 39.12
N VAL A 386 25.36 -14.98 38.06
CA VAL A 386 26.79 -14.99 37.70
C VAL A 386 27.53 -13.77 38.28
N GLN A 387 26.80 -12.74 38.71
CA GLN A 387 27.32 -11.61 39.51
C GLN A 387 27.26 -11.97 41.00
#